data_AF-A0A523V2Z3-F1
#
_entry.id   AF-A0A523V2Z3-F1
#
_cell.length_a   1.000
_cell.length_b   1.000
_cell.length_c   1.000
_cell.angle_alpha   90.00
_cell.angle_beta   90.00
_cell.angle_gamma   90.00
#
_symmetry.space_group_name_H-M   'P 1'
#
loop_
_entity.id
_entity.type
_entity.pdbx_description
1 polymer ?
#
loop_
_entity_poly.entity_id
_entity_poly.type
_entity_poly.pdbx_seq_one_letter_code
_entity_poly.pdbx_strand_id
1 'polypeptide(L)' 'MSEKHDELKKLSEIAADMKLPADLRRKAIEQLGVISTHDALLALLDLAANENLVAKERDLALKQAREVIKKTSPQ' A
#
# COMPACT_ATOMS: atom_id res chain seq x y z
N MET A 1 5.54 -14.76 -12.85
CA MET A 1 4.29 -13.97 -12.82
C MET A 1 3.49 -14.17 -11.51
N SER A 2 3.57 -15.31 -10.80
CA SER A 2 2.86 -15.48 -9.51
C SER A 2 3.50 -14.77 -8.31
N GLU A 3 4.82 -14.80 -8.17
CA GLU A 3 5.47 -14.42 -6.91
C GLU A 3 5.26 -12.94 -6.51
N LYS A 4 5.23 -12.03 -7.49
CA LYS A 4 4.95 -10.60 -7.24
C LYS A 4 3.51 -10.33 -6.80
N HIS A 5 2.55 -11.11 -7.30
CA HIS A 5 1.15 -10.99 -6.87
C HIS A 5 0.97 -11.51 -5.45
N ASP A 6 1.63 -12.62 -5.11
CA ASP A 6 1.60 -13.20 -3.77
C ASP A 6 2.27 -12.28 -2.73
N GLU A 7 3.35 -11.60 -3.11
CA GLU A 7 4.02 -10.59 -2.27
C GLU A 7 3.14 -9.36 -2.03
N LEU A 8 2.51 -8.81 -3.08
CA LEU A 8 1.58 -7.69 -2.96
C LEU A 8 0.42 -8.02 -2.02
N LYS A 9 -0.18 -9.20 -2.17
CA LYS A 9 -1.28 -9.63 -1.33
C LYS A 9 -0.88 -9.70 0.14
N LYS A 10 0.29 -10.30 0.44
CA LYS A 10 0.82 -10.37 1.81
C LYS A 10 1.08 -8.99 2.41
N LEU A 11 1.66 -8.07 1.64
CA LEU A 11 1.91 -6.70 2.11
C LEU A 11 0.60 -5.96 2.40
N SER A 12 -0.42 -6.12 1.57
CA SER A 12 -1.75 -5.55 1.80
C SER A 12 -2.42 -6.12 3.05
N GLU A 13 -2.32 -7.44 3.26
CA GLU A 13 -2.83 -8.10 4.47
C GLU A 13 -2.14 -7.57 5.73
N ILE A 14 -0.81 -7.43 5.71
CA ILE A 14 -0.03 -6.85 6.82
C ILE A 14 -0.43 -5.39 7.06
N ALA A 15 -0.59 -4.59 6.00
CA ALA A 15 -0.95 -3.18 6.10
C ALA A 15 -2.36 -2.97 6.68
N ALA A 16 -3.28 -3.92 6.47
CA ALA A 16 -4.65 -3.86 6.96
C ALA A 16 -4.86 -4.50 8.34
N ASP A 17 -3.90 -5.28 8.85
CA ASP A 17 -4.05 -6.01 10.11
C ASP A 17 -3.82 -5.13 11.35
N MET A 18 -4.91 -4.61 11.91
CA MET A 18 -4.91 -3.80 13.13
C MET A 18 -4.39 -4.51 14.38
N LYS A 19 -4.16 -5.82 14.36
CA LYS A 19 -3.50 -6.57 15.44
C LYS A 19 -1.98 -6.40 15.43
N LEU A 20 -1.42 -5.99 14.29
CA LEU A 20 0.01 -5.75 14.15
C LEU A 20 0.38 -4.36 14.65
N PRO A 21 1.65 -4.13 15.07
CA PRO A 21 2.11 -2.79 15.44
C PRO A 21 2.01 -1.81 14.26
N ALA A 22 1.70 -0.55 14.56
CA ALA A 22 1.57 0.51 13.54
C ALA A 22 2.85 0.69 12.71
N ASP A 23 4.04 0.49 13.30
CA ASP A 23 5.31 0.52 12.56
C ASP A 23 5.38 -0.54 11.45
N LEU A 24 4.85 -1.73 11.70
CA LEU A 24 4.85 -2.82 10.73
C LEU A 24 3.86 -2.54 9.61
N ARG A 25 2.66 -2.06 9.94
CA ARG A 25 1.64 -1.65 8.95
C ARG A 25 2.16 -0.53 8.06
N ARG A 26 2.77 0.52 8.64
CA ARG A 26 3.37 1.63 7.89
C ARG A 26 4.48 1.16 6.95
N LYS A 27 5.37 0.28 7.40
CA LYS A 27 6.41 -0.30 6.54
C LYS A 27 5.83 -1.08 5.37
N ALA A 28 4.74 -1.83 5.59
CA ALA A 28 4.08 -2.55 4.51
C ALA A 28 3.48 -1.59 3.46
N ILE A 29 2.85 -0.50 3.91
CA ILE A 29 2.34 0.57 3.03
C ILE A 29 3.47 1.19 2.20
N GLU A 30 4.63 1.46 2.81
CA GLU A 30 5.79 1.99 2.10
C GLU A 30 6.34 1.01 1.05
N GLN A 31 6.41 -0.28 1.38
CA GLN A 31 6.86 -1.32 0.45
C GLN A 31 5.92 -1.47 -0.75
N LEU A 32 4.61 -1.40 -0.55
CA LEU A 32 3.64 -1.32 -1.65
C LEU A 32 3.94 -0.15 -2.60
N GLY A 33 4.27 1.03 -2.05
CA GLY A 33 4.66 2.20 -2.85
C GLY A 33 5.99 2.04 -3.60
N VAL A 34 6.90 1.18 -3.13
CA VAL A 34 8.16 0.88 -3.81
C VAL A 34 7.92 -0.01 -5.03
N ILE A 35 7.03 -1.01 -4.94
CA ILE A 35 6.73 -1.95 -6.03
C ILE A 35 6.29 -1.22 -7.31
N SER A 36 5.61 -0.07 -7.18
CA SER A 36 5.30 0.85 -8.27
C SER A 36 4.62 0.20 -9.49
N THR A 37 3.70 -0.73 -9.25
CA THR A 37 2.85 -1.37 -10.28
C THR A 37 1.41 -0.88 -10.18
N HIS A 38 0.59 -1.16 -11.21
CA HIS A 38 -0.83 -0.86 -11.17
C HIS A 38 -1.55 -1.58 -10.01
N ASP A 39 -1.24 -2.86 -9.77
CA ASP A 39 -1.83 -3.61 -8.66
C ASP A 39 -1.43 -3.05 -7.29
N ALA A 40 -0.18 -2.56 -7.15
CA ALA A 40 0.26 -1.87 -5.94
C ALA A 40 -0.51 -0.56 -5.72
N LEU A 41 -0.78 0.19 -6.79
CA LEU A 41 -1.61 1.40 -6.74
C LEU A 41 -3.02 1.08 -6.25
N LEU A 42 -3.67 0.05 -6.79
CA LEU A 42 -5.01 -0.36 -6.37
C LEU A 42 -5.03 -0.75 -4.89
N ALA A 43 -4.06 -1.58 -4.45
CA ALA A 43 -3.93 -1.95 -3.04
C ALA A 43 -3.76 -0.75 -2.10
N LEU A 44 -2.95 0.25 -2.50
CA LEU A 44 -2.75 1.47 -1.71
C LEU A 44 -4.04 2.32 -1.64
N LEU A 45 -4.83 2.38 -2.70
CA LEU A 45 -6.12 3.08 -2.70
C LEU A 45 -7.15 2.36 -1.83
N ASP A 46 -7.19 1.03 -1.85
CA ASP A 46 -8.04 0.23 -0.97
C ASP A 46 -7.69 0.48 0.51
N LEU A 47 -6.40 0.55 0.85
CA LEU A 47 -5.93 0.90 2.20
C LEU A 47 -6.30 2.33 2.58
N ALA A 48 -6.19 3.30 1.67
CA ALA A 48 -6.62 4.67 1.92
C ALA A 48 -8.14 4.79 2.14
N ALA A 49 -8.93 3.94 1.48
CA ALA A 49 -10.38 3.86 1.65
C ALA A 49 -10.80 3.07 2.90
N ASN A 50 -9.92 2.25 3.49
CA ASN A 50 -10.27 1.38 4.62
C ASN A 50 -10.55 2.18 5.91
N GLU A 51 -11.82 2.26 6.29
CA GLU A 51 -12.28 2.98 7.48
C GLU A 51 -11.83 2.37 8.81
N ASN A 52 -11.37 1.12 8.80
CA ASN A 52 -10.84 0.46 9.99
C ASN A 52 -9.39 0.87 10.30
N LEU A 53 -8.67 1.44 9.33
CA LEU A 53 -7.31 1.95 9.53
C LEU A 53 -7.33 3.33 10.16
N VAL A 54 -6.27 3.64 10.92
CA VAL A 54 -6.12 4.97 11.49
C VAL A 54 -5.84 6.00 10.41
N ALA A 55 -6.33 7.23 10.60
CA ALA A 55 -6.22 8.31 9.61
C ALA A 55 -4.79 8.51 9.08
N LYS A 56 -3.77 8.42 9.96
CA LYS A 56 -2.35 8.55 9.57
C LYS A 56 -1.88 7.48 8.58
N GLU A 57 -2.40 6.26 8.68
CA GLU A 57 -2.04 5.16 7.78
C GLU A 57 -2.77 5.29 6.45
N ARG A 58 -4.03 5.73 6.48
CA ARG A 58 -4.82 6.06 5.28
C ARG A 58 -4.16 7.19 4.48
N ASP A 59 -3.73 8.25 5.15
CA ASP A 59 -2.99 9.37 4.54
C ASP A 59 -1.65 8.92 3.95
N LEU A 60 -0.93 8.03 4.65
CA LEU A 60 0.32 7.46 4.15
C LEU A 60 0.09 6.63 2.89
N ALA A 61 -0.95 5.80 2.87
CA ALA A 61 -1.31 4.99 1.71
C ALA A 61 -1.66 5.87 0.51
N LEU A 62 -2.43 6.95 0.72
CA LEU A 62 -2.75 7.92 -0.33
C LEU A 62 -1.50 8.64 -0.87
N LYS A 63 -0.56 8.99 0.02
CA LYS A 63 0.72 9.59 -0.37
C LYS A 63 1.53 8.62 -1.26
N GLN A 64 1.63 7.35 -0.87
CA GLN A 64 2.34 6.34 -1.66
C GLN A 64 1.66 6.09 -3.00
N ALA A 65 0.32 6.01 -3.05
CA ALA A 65 -0.45 5.86 -4.28
C ALA A 65 -0.12 6.99 -5.28
N ARG A 66 -0.06 8.23 -4.80
CA ARG A 66 0.33 9.38 -5.62
C ARG A 66 1.75 9.26 -6.18
N GLU A 67 2.70 8.75 -5.38
CA GLU A 67 4.07 8.54 -5.85
C GLU A 67 4.16 7.41 -6.89
N VAL A 68 3.36 6.34 -6.76
CA VAL A 68 3.25 5.31 -7.79
C VAL A 68 2.78 5.92 -9.11
N ILE A 69 1.70 6.71 -9.09
CA ILE A 69 1.17 7.39 -10.29
C ILE A 69 2.27 8.22 -10.95
N LYS A 70 2.99 9.06 -10.19
CA LYS A 70 4.08 9.88 -10.74
C LYS A 70 5.19 9.07 -11.41
N LYS A 71 5.54 7.91 -10.85
CA LYS A 71 6.58 7.02 -11.40
C LYS A 71 6.12 6.28 -12.64
N THR A 72 4.82 5.98 -12.73
CA THR A 72 4.24 5.22 -13.85
C THR A 72 3.70 6.10 -14.97
N SER A 73 3.53 7.39 -14.75
CA SER A 73 3.12 8.34 -15.79
C SER A 73 4.25 8.52 -16.82
N PRO A 74 3.95 8.42 -18.13
CA PRO A 74 4.92 8.80 -19.16
C PRO A 74 5.23 10.30 -19.05
N GLN A 75 6.53 10.64 -19.10
CA GLN A 75 7.02 12.03 -19.14
C GLN A 75 6.68 12.71 -20.46
#